data_AF-A0A1Y3W2W5-F1
#
_entry.id   AF-A0A1Y3W2W5-F1
#
_cell.length_a   1.000
_cell.length_b   1.000
_cell.length_c   1.000
_cell.angle_alpha   90.00
_cell.angle_beta   90.00
_cell.angle_gamma   90.00
#
_symmetry.space_group_name_H-M   'P 1'
#
loop_
_entity.id
_entity.type
_entity.pdbx_description
1 polymer ?
#
loop_
_entity_poly.entity_id
_entity_poly.type
_entity_poly.pdbx_seq_one_letter_code
_entity_poly.pdbx_strand_id
1 'polypeptide(L)'
;MLRQLKIDPEFQSKIPPLTFEELNLLETNILEEGRILSPLIVWNGLIVDGHNRFAILKNHPEIKYTVLEKEFDNRYEAIVWICKNQLGRRNLKPEQFKYLLGQQYEAEKLATNFNGNRFTSGDETRCGQNVHTYKPERTAERIARENNTNERYVRRAGQFSKGVDAAEEVSPGIKQEILTGSIKPTERAVAAIAKASLEERPALVAELCKPKEQKKAGKKEKVVSPKIETKATETEALKDVGPTELLAEPLSEPAVPAPVKIDNKQLLEIAASRYHAKRRATGSDMLCEIEVAADNLKQRWEQTFQYYPDLFTEPDNRAAVAKIAQSLMDYLKEVEERTE
;
A
#
# COMPACT_ATOMS: atom_id res chain seq x y z
N MET A 1 -8.90 -16.97 -13.97
CA MET A 1 -7.75 -16.08 -13.68
C MET A 1 -7.64 -15.74 -12.21
N LEU A 2 -8.66 -15.17 -11.55
CA LEU A 2 -8.65 -14.88 -10.10
C LEU A 2 -8.17 -16.05 -9.21
N ARG A 3 -8.60 -17.28 -9.48
CA ARG A 3 -8.22 -18.49 -8.71
C ARG A 3 -6.74 -18.88 -8.78
N GLN A 4 -5.96 -18.28 -9.68
CA GLN A 4 -4.52 -18.54 -9.79
C GLN A 4 -3.66 -17.50 -9.06
N LEU A 5 -4.24 -16.35 -8.71
CA LEU A 5 -3.51 -15.29 -8.00
C LEU A 5 -3.47 -15.59 -6.50
N LYS A 6 -2.27 -15.53 -5.94
CA LYS A 6 -2.00 -15.79 -4.52
C LYS A 6 -1.53 -14.51 -3.85
N ILE A 7 -1.98 -14.33 -2.61
CA ILE A 7 -1.48 -13.26 -1.75
C ILE A 7 -0.21 -13.76 -1.10
N ASP A 8 0.82 -12.94 -1.19
CA ASP A 8 2.04 -13.14 -0.44
C ASP A 8 1.98 -12.30 0.86
N PRO A 9 2.03 -12.92 2.05
CA PRO A 9 1.92 -12.17 3.31
C PRO A 9 3.03 -11.12 3.50
N GLU A 10 4.24 -11.38 3.00
CA GLU A 10 5.34 -10.44 3.12
C GLU A 10 5.11 -9.22 2.24
N PHE A 11 4.68 -9.42 0.99
CA PHE A 11 4.36 -8.31 0.07
C PHE A 11 3.19 -7.49 0.59
N GLN A 12 2.12 -8.15 1.06
CA GLN A 12 0.97 -7.50 1.66
C GLN A 12 1.37 -6.66 2.88
N SER A 13 2.25 -7.18 3.73
CA SER A 13 2.71 -6.49 4.95
C SER A 13 3.46 -5.17 4.68
N LYS A 14 3.98 -4.98 3.46
CA LYS A 14 4.66 -3.74 3.05
C LYS A 14 3.69 -2.68 2.55
N ILE A 15 2.43 -3.01 2.33
CA ILE A 15 1.40 -2.04 1.99
C ILE A 15 0.69 -1.63 3.29
N PRO A 16 0.71 -0.34 3.66
CA PRO A 16 -0.07 0.12 4.80
C PRO A 16 -1.56 -0.27 4.63
N PRO A 17 -2.19 -0.88 5.64
CA PRO A 17 -3.60 -1.25 5.56
C PRO A 17 -4.45 0.03 5.44
N LEU A 18 -5.53 -0.05 4.66
CA LEU A 18 -6.52 1.01 4.58
C LEU A 18 -7.42 0.97 5.82
N THR A 19 -7.91 2.12 6.25
CA THR A 19 -8.99 2.18 7.23
C THR A 19 -10.27 1.61 6.64
N PHE A 20 -11.24 1.28 7.50
CA PHE A 20 -12.56 0.83 7.05
C PHE A 20 -13.21 1.82 6.09
N GLU A 21 -13.17 3.11 6.42
CA GLU A 21 -13.72 4.18 5.58
C GLU A 21 -13.03 4.27 4.22
N GLU A 22 -11.70 4.18 4.20
CA GLU A 22 -10.91 4.21 2.96
C GLU A 22 -11.18 2.98 2.08
N LEU A 23 -11.35 1.80 2.70
CA LEU A 23 -11.69 0.58 1.99
C LEU A 23 -13.10 0.63 1.41
N ASN A 24 -14.08 1.12 2.18
CA ASN A 24 -15.45 1.28 1.73
C ASN A 24 -15.55 2.28 0.58
N LEU A 25 -14.83 3.41 0.69
CA LEU A 25 -14.76 4.39 -0.40
C LEU A 25 -14.15 3.78 -1.67
N LEU A 26 -13.07 3.00 -1.52
CA LEU A 26 -12.46 2.29 -2.65
C LEU A 26 -13.43 1.30 -3.30
N GLU A 27 -14.16 0.53 -2.50
CA GLU A 27 -15.17 -0.42 -2.97
C GLU A 27 -16.28 0.28 -3.74
N THR A 28 -16.89 1.33 -3.17
CA THR A 28 -17.92 2.13 -3.85
C THR A 28 -17.43 2.68 -5.18
N ASN A 29 -16.22 3.27 -5.22
CA ASN A 29 -15.65 3.80 -6.47
C ASN A 29 -15.46 2.73 -7.54
N ILE A 30 -15.05 1.51 -7.15
CA ILE A 30 -14.85 0.41 -8.10
C ILE A 30 -16.20 -0.13 -8.60
N LEU A 31 -17.22 -0.19 -7.74
CA LEU A 31 -18.56 -0.63 -8.09
C LEU A 31 -19.24 0.35 -9.05
N GLU A 32 -19.14 1.66 -8.79
CA GLU A 32 -19.70 2.71 -9.64
C GLU A 32 -19.10 2.68 -11.06
N GLU A 33 -17.77 2.51 -11.16
CA GLU A 33 -17.08 2.43 -12.44
C GLU A 33 -17.28 1.06 -13.14
N GLY A 34 -17.63 0.02 -12.37
CA GLY A 34 -17.82 -1.36 -12.87
C GLY A 34 -16.55 -2.03 -13.39
N ARG A 35 -15.39 -1.41 -13.15
CA ARG A 35 -14.06 -1.92 -13.51
C ARG A 35 -12.98 -1.33 -12.62
N ILE A 36 -11.91 -2.09 -12.44
CA ILE A 36 -10.69 -1.61 -11.80
C ILE A 36 -9.83 -0.89 -12.84
N LEU A 37 -9.58 0.41 -12.60
CA LEU A 37 -8.78 1.26 -13.49
C LEU A 37 -7.29 0.93 -13.43
N SER A 38 -6.74 0.82 -12.22
CA SER A 38 -5.34 0.50 -12.01
C SER A 38 -5.14 -1.02 -12.02
N PRO A 39 -4.25 -1.58 -12.86
CA PRO A 39 -4.10 -3.03 -12.96
C PRO A 39 -3.60 -3.65 -11.65
N LEU A 40 -3.91 -4.94 -11.45
CA LEU A 40 -3.25 -5.75 -10.42
C LEU A 40 -1.84 -6.09 -10.92
N ILE A 41 -0.83 -5.78 -10.12
CA ILE A 41 0.56 -6.09 -10.47
C ILE A 41 0.90 -7.45 -9.87
N VAL A 42 1.39 -8.36 -10.70
CA VAL A 42 1.65 -9.74 -10.30
C VAL A 42 3.05 -10.19 -10.73
N TRP A 43 3.58 -11.18 -10.02
CA TRP A 43 4.85 -11.83 -10.33
C TRP A 43 4.75 -13.32 -10.03
N ASN A 44 4.88 -14.17 -11.05
CA ASN A 44 4.77 -15.63 -10.93
C ASN A 44 3.46 -16.07 -10.23
N GLY A 45 2.36 -15.37 -10.50
CA GLY A 45 1.06 -15.60 -9.85
C GLY A 45 0.94 -15.06 -8.42
N LEU A 46 1.96 -14.41 -7.86
CA LEU A 46 1.89 -13.67 -6.59
C LEU A 46 1.46 -12.23 -6.83
N ILE A 47 0.58 -11.70 -5.99
CA ILE A 47 0.17 -10.29 -6.06
C ILE A 47 1.27 -9.43 -5.45
N VAL A 48 1.79 -8.50 -6.23
CA VAL A 48 2.82 -7.54 -5.83
C VAL A 48 2.18 -6.22 -5.38
N ASP A 49 1.21 -5.71 -6.15
CA ASP A 49 0.41 -4.54 -5.79
C ASP A 49 -1.06 -4.72 -6.19
N GLY A 50 -1.95 -4.08 -5.42
CA GLY A 50 -3.40 -4.20 -5.61
C GLY A 50 -4.09 -5.18 -4.66
N HIS A 51 -3.47 -5.53 -3.53
CA HIS A 51 -4.05 -6.41 -2.51
C HIS A 51 -5.48 -6.02 -2.09
N ASN A 52 -5.75 -4.73 -1.82
CA ASN A 52 -7.09 -4.26 -1.43
C ASN A 52 -8.10 -4.37 -2.59
N ARG A 53 -7.68 -4.03 -3.81
CA ARG A 53 -8.48 -4.19 -5.04
C ARG A 53 -8.80 -5.67 -5.29
N PHE A 54 -7.85 -6.55 -5.04
CA PHE A 54 -8.05 -7.99 -5.16
C PHE A 54 -9.01 -8.54 -4.11
N ALA A 55 -8.97 -8.03 -2.88
CA ALA A 55 -9.96 -8.38 -1.85
C ALA A 55 -11.38 -8.01 -2.29
N ILE A 56 -11.56 -6.82 -2.85
CA ILE A 56 -12.85 -6.37 -3.42
C ILE A 56 -13.28 -7.28 -4.58
N LEU A 57 -12.37 -7.64 -5.49
CA LEU A 57 -12.69 -8.57 -6.60
C LEU A 57 -13.13 -9.96 -6.16
N LYS A 58 -12.70 -10.44 -4.98
CA LYS A 58 -13.19 -11.72 -4.46
C LYS A 58 -14.67 -11.66 -4.12
N ASN A 59 -15.13 -10.49 -3.67
CA ASN A 59 -16.51 -10.23 -3.32
C ASN A 59 -17.37 -9.88 -4.53
N HIS A 60 -16.76 -9.31 -5.57
CA HIS A 60 -17.44 -8.86 -6.79
C HIS A 60 -16.73 -9.42 -8.03
N PRO A 61 -16.91 -10.71 -8.33
CA PRO A 61 -16.19 -11.41 -9.41
C PRO A 61 -16.56 -10.93 -10.82
N GLU A 62 -17.67 -10.21 -10.97
CA GLU A 62 -18.18 -9.63 -12.20
C GLU A 62 -17.44 -8.36 -12.65
N ILE A 63 -16.69 -7.73 -11.74
CA ILE A 63 -15.94 -6.50 -12.01
C ILE A 63 -14.80 -6.79 -12.96
N LYS A 64 -14.70 -5.99 -14.02
CA LYS A 64 -13.60 -6.13 -14.99
C LYS A 64 -12.29 -5.63 -14.39
N TYR A 65 -11.21 -6.36 -14.60
CA TYR A 65 -9.88 -5.97 -14.16
C TYR A 65 -8.82 -6.37 -15.19
N THR A 66 -7.68 -5.69 -15.09
CA THR A 66 -6.48 -6.00 -15.86
C THR A 66 -5.39 -6.47 -14.92
N VAL A 67 -4.62 -7.45 -15.36
CA VAL A 67 -3.44 -7.96 -14.66
C VAL A 67 -2.21 -7.56 -15.46
N LEU A 68 -1.20 -7.01 -14.78
CA LEU A 68 0.10 -6.70 -15.35
C LEU A 68 1.14 -7.61 -14.70
N GLU A 69 1.68 -8.55 -15.49
CA GLU A 69 2.81 -9.38 -15.07
C GLU A 69 4.08 -8.52 -15.08
N LYS A 70 4.82 -8.56 -13.98
CA LYS A 70 6.08 -7.87 -13.83
C LYS A 70 7.15 -8.85 -13.40
N GLU A 71 8.22 -8.92 -14.18
CA GLU A 71 9.37 -9.75 -13.87
C GLU A 71 10.27 -9.07 -12.83
N PHE A 72 10.78 -9.89 -11.91
CA PHE A 72 11.76 -9.54 -10.90
C PHE A 72 12.78 -10.67 -10.81
N ASP A 73 14.06 -10.35 -10.65
CA ASP A 73 15.12 -11.37 -10.56
C ASP A 73 14.95 -12.23 -9.30
N ASN A 74 14.46 -11.59 -8.23
CA ASN A 74 14.22 -12.22 -6.96
C ASN A 74 13.14 -11.49 -6.16
N ARG A 75 12.76 -12.12 -5.05
CA ARG A 75 11.74 -11.63 -4.14
C ARG A 75 12.09 -10.28 -3.50
N TYR A 76 13.37 -10.02 -3.23
CA TYR A 76 13.79 -8.75 -2.64
C TYR A 76 13.62 -7.60 -3.62
N GLU A 77 13.86 -7.80 -4.91
CA GLU A 77 13.57 -6.79 -5.94
C GLU A 77 12.07 -6.46 -6.03
N ALA A 78 11.20 -7.47 -5.88
CA ALA A 78 9.76 -7.22 -5.78
C ALA A 78 9.43 -6.35 -4.56
N ILE A 79 10.03 -6.63 -3.39
CA ILE A 79 9.86 -5.81 -2.17
C ILE A 79 10.38 -4.39 -2.37
N VAL A 80 11.55 -4.21 -2.99
CA VAL A 80 12.10 -2.89 -3.32
C VAL A 80 11.13 -2.13 -4.20
N TRP A 81 10.56 -2.77 -5.22
CA TRP A 81 9.58 -2.15 -6.10
C TRP A 81 8.30 -1.77 -5.35
N ILE A 82 7.76 -2.64 -4.49
CA ILE A 82 6.60 -2.33 -3.64
C ILE A 82 6.88 -1.09 -2.80
N CYS A 83 8.02 -1.05 -2.11
CA CYS A 83 8.37 0.09 -1.26
C CYS A 83 8.50 1.38 -2.07
N LYS A 84 9.17 1.35 -3.23
CA LYS A 84 9.28 2.51 -4.13
C LYS A 84 7.92 3.01 -4.62
N ASN A 85 7.05 2.09 -5.03
CA ASN A 85 5.70 2.42 -5.49
C ASN A 85 4.87 3.08 -4.38
N GLN A 86 5.00 2.59 -3.13
CA GLN A 86 4.33 3.19 -1.98
C GLN A 86 4.92 4.55 -1.60
N LEU A 87 6.24 4.70 -1.59
CA LEU A 87 6.94 5.96 -1.24
C LEU A 87 6.62 7.09 -2.23
N GLY A 88 6.27 6.77 -3.48
CA GLY A 88 5.77 7.74 -4.46
C GLY A 88 4.37 8.29 -4.18
N ARG A 89 3.63 7.72 -3.21
CA ARG A 89 2.29 8.19 -2.84
C ARG A 89 2.38 9.42 -1.92
N ARG A 90 1.57 10.43 -2.22
CA ARG A 90 1.56 11.72 -1.49
C ARG A 90 0.92 11.65 -0.09
N ASN A 91 0.23 10.55 0.25
CA ASN A 91 -0.60 10.44 1.46
C ASN A 91 0.02 9.58 2.58
N LEU A 92 1.35 9.44 2.62
CA LEU A 92 2.01 8.67 3.67
C LEU A 92 2.22 9.51 4.93
N LYS A 93 1.86 8.96 6.10
CA LYS A 93 2.26 9.52 7.39
C LYS A 93 3.79 9.46 7.54
N PRO A 94 4.42 10.38 8.32
CA PRO A 94 5.86 10.37 8.52
C PRO A 94 6.42 9.02 9.03
N GLU A 95 5.68 8.34 9.91
CA GLU A 95 6.03 7.03 10.46
C GLU A 95 5.96 5.92 9.40
N GLN A 96 4.92 5.96 8.54
CA GLN A 96 4.78 5.05 7.40
C GLN A 96 5.89 5.26 6.37
N PHE A 97 6.17 6.52 6.01
CA PHE A 97 7.26 6.88 5.10
C PHE A 97 8.59 6.35 5.64
N LYS A 98 8.89 6.60 6.91
CA LYS A 98 10.11 6.13 7.56
C LYS A 98 10.20 4.60 7.59
N TYR A 99 9.11 3.91 7.90
CA TYR A 99 9.07 2.45 7.89
C TYR A 99 9.36 1.89 6.50
N LEU A 100 8.66 2.38 5.47
CA LEU A 100 8.83 1.93 4.08
C LEU A 100 10.24 2.22 3.54
N LEU A 101 10.80 3.38 3.87
CA LEU A 101 12.17 3.73 3.51
C LEU A 101 13.19 2.76 4.14
N GLY A 102 12.94 2.35 5.39
CA GLY A 102 13.73 1.32 6.06
C GLY A 102 13.61 -0.05 5.41
N GLN A 103 12.40 -0.44 5.02
CA GLN A 103 12.13 -1.69 4.30
C GLN A 103 12.81 -1.71 2.92
N GLN A 104 12.75 -0.61 2.16
CA GLN A 104 13.50 -0.45 0.90
C GLN A 104 14.99 -0.66 1.14
N TYR A 105 15.55 -0.03 2.17
CA TYR A 105 16.98 -0.13 2.48
C TYR A 105 17.42 -1.55 2.84
N GLU A 106 16.64 -2.28 3.64
CA GLU A 106 16.96 -3.66 3.98
C GLU A 106 16.80 -4.60 2.77
N ALA A 107 15.73 -4.44 1.99
CA ALA A 107 15.51 -5.25 0.79
C ALA A 107 16.56 -5.01 -0.28
N GLU A 108 16.98 -3.75 -0.53
CA GLU A 108 18.04 -3.45 -1.51
C GLU A 108 19.37 -4.08 -1.09
N LYS A 109 19.72 -4.11 0.20
CA LYS A 109 20.95 -4.80 0.66
C LYS A 109 20.90 -6.31 0.38
N LEU A 110 19.75 -6.93 0.60
CA LEU A 110 19.57 -8.37 0.36
C LEU A 110 19.58 -8.68 -1.14
N ALA A 111 18.92 -7.86 -1.96
CA ALA A 111 18.96 -7.97 -3.41
C ALA A 111 20.41 -7.84 -3.95
N THR A 112 21.17 -6.84 -3.48
CA THR A 112 22.57 -6.68 -3.91
C THR A 112 23.47 -7.85 -3.49
N ASN A 113 23.18 -8.50 -2.37
CA ASN A 113 23.92 -9.70 -1.95
C ASN A 113 23.52 -10.93 -2.80
N PHE A 114 22.25 -11.01 -3.21
CA PHE A 114 21.70 -12.11 -4.01
C PHE A 114 22.25 -12.12 -5.44
N ASN A 115 22.37 -10.95 -6.07
CA ASN A 115 22.86 -10.83 -7.44
C ASN A 115 24.40 -10.96 -7.57
N GLY A 116 25.07 -11.35 -6.49
CA GLY A 116 26.51 -11.19 -6.31
C GLY A 116 26.85 -9.70 -6.14
N ASN A 117 27.99 -9.41 -5.51
CA ASN A 117 28.46 -8.05 -5.31
C ASN A 117 28.85 -7.43 -6.67
N ARG A 118 27.86 -7.09 -7.53
CA ARG A 118 28.04 -6.54 -8.89
C ARG A 118 28.70 -5.17 -8.88
N PHE A 119 28.87 -4.57 -7.70
CA PHE A 119 29.62 -3.35 -7.46
C PHE A 119 31.10 -3.58 -7.12
N THR A 120 31.56 -4.84 -7.05
CA THR A 120 32.97 -5.21 -6.94
C THR A 120 33.42 -6.12 -8.07
N SER A 121 32.78 -6.05 -9.24
CA SER A 121 33.42 -6.51 -10.46
C SER A 121 34.57 -5.55 -10.74
N GLY A 122 35.79 -6.00 -10.44
CA GLY A 122 37.01 -5.27 -10.72
C GLY A 122 37.10 -5.01 -12.21
N ASP A 123 36.99 -3.74 -12.59
CA ASP A 123 37.60 -3.27 -13.81
C ASP A 123 39.04 -2.94 -13.44
N GLU A 124 39.97 -3.75 -13.94
CA GLU A 124 41.41 -3.51 -13.89
C GLU A 124 41.74 -2.27 -14.72
N THR A 125 41.42 -1.08 -14.23
CA THR A 125 42.03 0.15 -14.71
C THR A 125 42.91 0.70 -13.61
N ARG A 126 44.18 0.30 -13.66
CA ARG A 126 45.29 0.93 -12.93
C ARG A 126 45.34 2.41 -13.36
N CYS A 127 44.60 3.26 -12.67
CA CYS A 127 44.53 4.69 -12.92
C CYS A 127 45.30 5.44 -11.82
N GLY A 128 46.22 6.31 -12.25
CA GLY A 128 47.15 7.05 -11.41
C GLY A 128 46.48 7.91 -10.33
N GLN A 129 47.29 8.28 -9.32
CA GLN A 129 46.94 8.87 -8.03
C GLN A 129 46.08 10.15 -8.01
N ASN A 130 45.54 10.66 -9.13
CA ASN A 130 44.78 11.92 -9.17
C ASN A 130 43.53 11.90 -10.08
N VAL A 131 42.88 10.76 -10.27
CA VAL A 131 41.54 10.74 -10.89
C VAL A 131 40.53 10.42 -9.81
N HIS A 132 39.58 11.33 -9.60
CA HIS A 132 38.46 11.13 -8.67
C HIS A 132 37.56 10.02 -9.23
N THR A 133 37.94 8.77 -8.96
CA THR A 133 37.17 7.59 -9.33
C THR A 133 35.77 7.73 -8.72
N TYR A 134 34.75 7.67 -9.58
CA TYR A 134 33.35 7.68 -9.19
C TYR A 134 33.13 6.48 -8.26
N LYS A 135 33.15 6.73 -6.94
CA LYS A 135 32.87 5.69 -5.96
C LYS A 135 31.43 5.22 -6.23
N PRO A 136 31.18 3.90 -6.37
CA PRO A 136 29.82 3.42 -6.52
C PRO A 136 29.01 3.94 -5.32
N GLU A 137 27.92 4.67 -5.63
CA GLU A 137 27.04 5.28 -4.64
C GLU A 137 26.55 4.19 -3.68
N ARG A 138 26.74 4.41 -2.37
CA ARG A 138 26.31 3.43 -1.37
C ARG A 138 24.79 3.31 -1.43
N THR A 139 24.24 2.12 -1.17
CA THR A 139 22.77 1.89 -1.17
C THR A 139 22.00 2.96 -0.40
N ALA A 140 22.51 3.38 0.77
CA ALA A 140 21.87 4.41 1.58
C ALA A 140 21.93 5.82 0.96
N GLU A 141 22.95 6.14 0.18
CA GLU A 141 23.10 7.43 -0.52
C GLU A 141 22.13 7.50 -1.70
N ARG A 142 22.05 6.42 -2.50
CA ARG A 142 21.11 6.31 -3.62
C ARG A 142 19.66 6.44 -3.16
N ILE A 143 19.26 5.67 -2.15
CA ILE A 143 17.90 5.72 -1.59
C ILE A 143 17.60 7.12 -1.03
N ALA A 144 18.59 7.77 -0.40
CA ALA A 144 18.44 9.11 0.12
C ALA A 144 18.15 10.12 -1.00
N ARG A 145 18.90 10.05 -2.11
CA ARG A 145 18.70 10.89 -3.29
C ARG A 145 17.35 10.64 -3.95
N GLU A 146 16.95 9.39 -4.15
CA GLU A 146 15.64 9.02 -4.74
C GLU A 146 14.45 9.58 -3.93
N ASN A 147 14.59 9.64 -2.61
CA ASN A 147 13.52 10.03 -1.69
C ASN A 147 13.72 11.44 -1.10
N ASN A 148 14.61 12.26 -1.66
CA ASN A 148 14.92 13.62 -1.21
C ASN A 148 15.20 13.73 0.31
N THR A 149 15.99 12.79 0.83
CA THR A 149 16.37 12.70 2.24
C THR A 149 17.90 12.57 2.40
N ASN A 150 18.37 12.30 3.61
CA ASN A 150 19.79 12.16 3.94
C ASN A 150 20.16 10.70 4.24
N GLU A 151 21.38 10.29 3.88
CA GLU A 151 21.92 8.93 4.12
C GLU A 151 21.77 8.49 5.60
N ARG A 152 22.02 9.41 6.55
CA ARG A 152 21.87 9.15 7.98
C ARG A 152 20.41 8.90 8.38
N TYR A 153 19.46 9.49 7.66
CA TYR A 153 18.03 9.23 7.87
C TYR A 153 17.66 7.83 7.37
N VAL A 154 18.12 7.43 6.18
CA VAL A 154 17.90 6.08 5.62
C VAL A 154 18.42 4.98 6.56
N ARG A 155 19.63 5.13 7.13
CA ARG A 155 20.15 4.16 8.11
C ARG A 155 19.30 4.06 9.38
N ARG A 156 18.81 5.21 9.88
CA ARG A 156 17.91 5.25 11.04
C ARG A 156 16.54 4.65 10.71
N ALA A 157 16.05 4.85 9.49
CA ALA A 157 14.84 4.23 8.98
C ALA A 157 14.97 2.69 8.97
N GLY A 158 16.10 2.14 8.54
CA GLY A 158 16.34 0.69 8.60
C GLY A 158 16.37 0.11 10.02
N GLN A 159 16.91 0.84 11.01
CA GLN A 159 16.83 0.42 12.42
C GLN A 159 15.41 0.51 12.97
N PHE A 160 14.68 1.56 12.58
CA PHE A 160 13.29 1.75 12.95
C PHE A 160 12.40 0.64 12.40
N SER A 161 12.53 0.31 11.10
CA SER A 161 11.73 -0.73 10.47
C SER A 161 11.95 -2.11 11.11
N LYS A 162 13.20 -2.46 11.43
CA LYS A 162 13.54 -3.69 12.18
C LYS A 162 12.93 -3.72 13.57
N GLY A 163 12.94 -2.60 14.28
CA GLY A 163 12.35 -2.51 15.61
C GLY A 163 10.83 -2.65 15.59
N VAL A 164 10.18 -2.09 14.56
CA VAL A 164 8.74 -2.24 14.34
C VAL A 164 8.38 -3.69 13.99
N ASP A 165 9.14 -4.34 13.10
CA ASP A 165 8.91 -5.75 12.76
C ASP A 165 9.12 -6.68 13.97
N ALA A 166 10.19 -6.46 14.74
CA ALA A 166 10.46 -7.21 15.96
C ALA A 166 9.42 -6.97 17.07
N ALA A 167 8.78 -5.80 17.10
CA ALA A 167 7.68 -5.51 18.01
C ALA A 167 6.39 -6.26 17.58
N GLU A 168 6.11 -6.30 16.28
CA GLU A 168 4.97 -7.04 15.71
C GLU A 168 5.07 -8.56 15.93
N GLU A 169 6.28 -9.13 15.86
CA GLU A 169 6.53 -10.55 16.18
C GLU A 169 6.12 -10.91 17.62
N VAL A 170 6.17 -9.95 18.53
CA VAL A 170 5.90 -10.16 19.96
C VAL A 170 4.48 -9.76 20.34
N SER A 171 3.97 -8.68 19.76
CA SER A 171 2.62 -8.17 19.97
C SER A 171 1.99 -7.84 18.61
N PRO A 172 1.25 -8.78 18.00
CA PRO A 172 0.54 -8.53 16.76
C PRO A 172 -0.38 -7.31 16.87
N GLY A 173 -0.34 -6.42 15.88
CA GLY A 173 -1.11 -5.16 15.85
C GLY A 173 -0.32 -3.91 16.26
N ILE A 174 0.78 -4.05 17.00
CA ILE A 174 1.56 -2.87 17.47
C ILE A 174 2.21 -2.12 16.32
N LYS A 175 2.58 -2.80 15.22
CA LYS A 175 3.07 -2.13 14.02
C LYS A 175 2.03 -1.15 13.49
N GLN A 176 0.77 -1.54 13.43
CA GLN A 176 -0.29 -0.66 12.96
C GLN A 176 -0.42 0.55 13.89
N GLU A 177 -0.43 0.35 15.21
CA GLU A 177 -0.51 1.45 16.19
C GLU A 177 0.66 2.44 16.10
N ILE A 178 1.88 1.96 15.85
CA ILE A 178 3.06 2.81 15.66
C ILE A 178 2.96 3.59 14.33
N LEU A 179 2.50 2.94 13.26
CA LEU A 179 2.41 3.55 11.93
C LEU A 179 1.22 4.50 11.76
N THR A 180 0.11 4.25 12.47
CA THR A 180 -1.05 5.15 12.51
C THR A 180 -0.82 6.32 13.46
N GLY A 181 0.10 6.17 14.42
CA GLY A 181 0.48 7.17 15.41
C GLY A 181 -0.35 7.11 16.69
N SER A 182 -1.10 6.02 16.92
CA SER A 182 -1.81 5.74 18.19
C SER A 182 -0.83 5.67 19.36
N ILE A 183 0.32 5.04 19.15
CA ILE A 183 1.46 5.08 20.07
C ILE A 183 2.58 5.86 19.39
N LYS A 184 3.12 6.86 20.10
CA LYS A 184 4.29 7.62 19.65
C LYS A 184 5.53 7.20 20.45
N PRO A 185 6.09 6.00 20.19
CA PRO A 185 7.26 5.55 20.89
C PRO A 185 8.45 6.42 20.51
N THR A 186 9.40 6.59 21.44
CA THR A 186 10.64 7.28 21.12
C THR A 186 11.46 6.41 20.18
N GLU A 187 12.10 7.01 19.16
CA GLU A 187 12.89 6.26 18.17
C GLU A 187 13.94 5.34 18.81
N ARG A 188 14.51 5.77 19.94
CA ARG A 188 15.48 5.00 20.73
C ARG A 188 14.87 3.73 21.31
N ALA A 189 13.60 3.76 21.71
CA ALA A 189 12.92 2.61 22.29
C ALA A 189 12.60 1.57 21.20
N VAL A 190 12.12 2.00 20.03
CA VAL A 190 11.92 1.12 18.86
C VAL A 190 13.25 0.51 18.40
N ALA A 191 14.31 1.32 18.34
CA ALA A 191 15.65 0.83 17.99
C ALA A 191 16.26 -0.08 19.07
N ALA A 192 15.85 0.03 20.33
CA ALA A 192 16.27 -0.88 21.39
C ALA A 192 15.64 -2.26 21.20
N ILE A 193 14.35 -2.33 20.83
CA ILE A 193 13.67 -3.60 20.50
C ILE A 193 14.39 -4.33 19.36
N ALA A 194 14.83 -3.59 18.34
CA ALA A 194 15.61 -4.17 17.22
C ALA A 194 16.94 -4.82 17.65
N LYS A 195 17.50 -4.41 18.79
CA LYS A 195 18.79 -4.90 19.33
C LYS A 195 18.63 -5.88 20.49
N ALA A 196 17.45 -5.91 21.10
CA ALA A 196 17.17 -6.73 22.26
C ALA A 196 17.05 -8.22 21.89
N SER A 197 17.43 -9.07 22.84
CA SER A 197 17.26 -10.52 22.73
C SER A 197 15.77 -10.90 22.75
N LEU A 198 15.41 -12.07 22.20
CA LEU A 198 14.01 -12.51 22.11
C LEU A 198 13.27 -12.49 23.46
N GLU A 199 14.00 -12.74 24.55
CA GLU A 199 13.47 -12.77 25.93
C GLU A 199 13.17 -11.38 26.49
N GLU A 200 13.88 -10.34 26.04
CA GLU A 200 13.73 -8.96 26.53
C GLU A 200 12.71 -8.15 25.71
N ARG A 201 12.38 -8.60 24.49
CA ARG A 201 11.44 -7.90 23.60
C ARG A 201 10.04 -7.73 24.20
N PRO A 202 9.42 -8.73 24.87
CA PRO A 202 8.10 -8.57 25.48
C PRO A 202 8.06 -7.47 26.53
N ALA A 203 9.10 -7.35 27.36
CA ALA A 203 9.18 -6.31 28.38
C ALA A 203 9.29 -4.91 27.75
N LEU A 204 10.13 -4.75 26.72
CA LEU A 204 10.30 -3.47 26.03
C LEU A 204 9.06 -3.06 25.23
N VAL A 205 8.36 -4.02 24.61
CA VAL A 205 7.09 -3.79 23.91
C VAL A 205 6.01 -3.39 24.90
N ALA A 206 5.90 -4.06 26.05
CA ALA A 206 4.98 -3.67 27.11
C ALA A 206 5.28 -2.27 27.67
N GLU A 207 6.55 -1.85 27.74
CA GLU A 207 6.93 -0.48 28.09
C GLU A 207 6.50 0.56 27.04
N LEU A 208 6.40 0.20 25.76
CA LEU A 208 5.88 1.10 24.72
C LEU A 208 4.36 1.33 24.85
N CYS A 209 3.62 0.32 25.28
CA CYS A 209 2.16 0.38 25.44
C CYS A 209 1.71 1.10 26.73
N LYS A 210 2.61 1.32 27.71
CA LYS A 210 2.27 2.09 28.91
C LYS A 210 2.06 3.56 28.56
N PRO A 211 0.89 4.17 28.85
CA PRO A 211 0.71 5.61 28.71
C PRO A 211 1.77 6.32 29.56
N LYS A 212 2.45 7.31 28.96
CA LYS A 212 3.48 8.09 29.64
C LYS A 212 2.86 8.93 30.76
N GLU A 213 2.70 8.37 31.96
CA GLU A 213 2.66 9.17 33.16
C GLU A 213 4.03 9.82 33.39
N GLN A 214 4.05 11.13 33.14
CA GLN A 214 4.88 12.14 33.79
C GLN A 214 6.32 11.75 34.19
N LYS A 215 7.27 12.06 33.31
CA LYS A 215 8.57 12.59 33.73
C LYS A 215 8.94 13.81 32.90
N LYS A 216 8.50 14.98 33.37
CA LYS A 216 9.28 16.22 33.53
C LYS A 216 8.38 17.36 34.03
N ALA A 217 8.19 17.40 35.34
CA ALA A 217 7.95 18.66 36.03
C ALA A 217 9.27 19.45 36.07
N GLY A 218 9.20 20.74 35.71
CA GLY A 218 10.20 21.74 36.11
C GLY A 218 11.10 22.31 35.01
N LYS A 219 10.57 23.25 34.19
CA LYS A 219 10.96 24.68 34.27
C LYS A 219 10.32 25.52 33.15
N LYS A 220 9.32 26.30 33.59
CA LYS A 220 9.03 27.72 33.31
C LYS A 220 8.96 28.21 31.86
N GLU A 221 7.71 28.38 31.43
CA GLU A 221 7.13 29.53 30.74
C GLU A 221 8.03 30.74 30.46
N LYS A 222 8.01 31.18 29.20
CA LYS A 222 7.78 32.60 28.87
C LYS A 222 6.98 32.70 27.58
N VAL A 223 5.72 33.10 27.77
CA VAL A 223 4.81 33.74 26.80
C VAL A 223 5.48 35.01 26.25
N VAL A 224 5.39 35.28 24.95
CA VAL A 224 4.97 36.56 24.32
C VAL A 224 4.82 36.33 22.80
N SER A 225 3.60 36.52 22.31
CA SER A 225 3.29 37.14 20.99
C SER A 225 2.54 38.46 21.33
N PRO A 226 2.21 39.40 20.41
CA PRO A 226 2.27 39.39 18.94
C PRO A 226 2.72 40.73 18.29
N LYS A 227 2.86 40.80 16.95
CA LYS A 227 2.41 41.99 16.18
C LYS A 227 2.16 41.68 14.70
N ILE A 228 1.00 42.13 14.24
CA ILE A 228 0.47 42.20 12.87
C ILE A 228 0.92 43.52 12.24
N GLU A 229 1.15 43.56 10.92
CA GLU A 229 0.90 44.68 9.98
C GLU A 229 1.24 44.16 8.56
N THR A 230 0.28 43.73 7.73
CA THR A 230 -0.43 44.48 6.66
C THR A 230 0.44 45.34 5.74
N LYS A 231 0.51 44.98 4.44
CA LYS A 231 0.21 45.89 3.31
C LYS A 231 -0.04 45.12 2.00
N ALA A 232 -1.12 45.50 1.30
CA ALA A 232 -1.45 45.23 -0.10
C ALA A 232 -0.36 45.78 -1.06
N THR A 233 -0.31 45.45 -2.36
CA THR A 233 -1.15 45.99 -3.48
C THR A 233 -0.79 45.17 -4.75
N GLU A 234 -1.76 44.60 -5.50
CA GLU A 234 -2.15 44.92 -6.91
C GLU A 234 -0.98 45.08 -7.92
N THR A 235 -1.01 44.67 -9.21
CA THR A 235 -2.08 44.42 -10.19
C THR A 235 -1.49 43.76 -11.47
N GLU A 236 -2.33 43.02 -12.18
CA GLU A 236 -2.47 42.89 -13.66
C GLU A 236 -1.28 42.52 -14.59
N ALA A 237 -1.47 41.47 -15.40
CA ALA A 237 -1.89 41.63 -16.79
C ALA A 237 -2.12 40.27 -17.49
N LEU A 238 -3.38 39.99 -17.85
CA LEU A 238 -3.72 39.15 -19.00
C LEU A 238 -3.43 39.95 -20.29
N LYS A 239 -2.96 39.27 -21.34
CA LYS A 239 -3.35 39.57 -22.72
C LYS A 239 -3.26 38.32 -23.59
N ASP A 240 -4.32 38.17 -24.37
CA ASP A 240 -4.69 37.11 -25.29
C ASP A 240 -4.20 37.42 -26.72
N VAL A 241 -4.47 36.47 -27.62
CA VAL A 241 -4.60 36.53 -29.09
C VAL A 241 -3.42 35.96 -29.91
N GLY A 242 -3.69 34.81 -30.55
CA GLY A 242 -2.87 34.17 -31.61
C GLY A 242 -3.08 34.81 -32.99
N PRO A 243 -3.21 34.07 -34.11
CA PRO A 243 -2.61 32.79 -34.51
C PRO A 243 -1.64 32.98 -35.70
N THR A 244 -0.68 32.08 -35.95
CA THR A 244 0.06 32.09 -37.23
C THR A 244 0.42 30.68 -37.67
N GLU A 245 -0.35 30.25 -38.66
CA GLU A 245 -0.06 29.26 -39.70
C GLU A 245 1.40 29.36 -40.19
N LEU A 246 2.08 28.23 -40.39
CA LEU A 246 2.81 27.88 -41.64
C LEU A 246 3.81 26.73 -41.44
N LEU A 247 3.51 25.67 -42.20
CA LEU A 247 4.42 24.79 -42.96
C LEU A 247 5.14 23.64 -42.26
N ALA A 248 4.83 22.47 -42.83
CA ALA A 248 5.33 21.15 -42.54
C ALA A 248 6.72 20.92 -43.18
N GLU A 249 7.58 20.20 -42.47
CA GLU A 249 8.67 19.42 -43.02
C GLU A 249 8.44 17.93 -42.71
N PRO A 250 8.76 17.00 -43.63
CA PRO A 250 8.33 15.61 -43.53
C PRO A 250 9.25 14.80 -42.61
N LEU A 251 8.68 14.23 -41.56
CA LEU A 251 9.30 13.17 -40.77
C LEU A 251 9.14 11.83 -41.49
N SER A 252 10.26 11.15 -41.72
CA SER A 252 10.38 9.80 -42.25
C SER A 252 9.54 8.77 -41.48
N GLU A 253 8.72 8.00 -42.20
CA GLU A 253 7.87 6.93 -41.66
C GLU A 253 8.69 5.74 -41.12
N PRO A 254 8.31 5.13 -39.98
CA PRO A 254 8.82 3.83 -39.55
C PRO A 254 8.09 2.69 -40.29
N ALA A 255 8.84 1.67 -40.69
CA ALA A 255 8.38 0.53 -41.49
C ALA A 255 7.17 -0.21 -40.88
N VAL A 256 6.11 -0.35 -41.69
CA VAL A 256 4.91 -1.14 -41.39
C VAL A 256 5.23 -2.64 -41.50
N PRO A 257 4.93 -3.49 -40.50
CA PRO A 257 5.04 -4.94 -40.65
C PRO A 257 3.86 -5.47 -41.49
N ALA A 258 4.14 -6.48 -42.32
CA ALA A 258 3.22 -7.02 -43.33
C ALA A 258 1.85 -7.46 -42.77
N PRO A 259 0.75 -7.32 -43.55
CA PRO A 259 -0.59 -7.67 -43.10
C PRO A 259 -0.73 -9.20 -42.95
N VAL A 260 -0.99 -9.66 -41.73
CA VAL A 260 -1.45 -11.02 -41.47
C VAL A 260 -2.87 -11.13 -42.04
N LYS A 261 -3.05 -11.98 -43.06
CA LYS A 261 -4.37 -12.30 -43.62
C LYS A 261 -5.15 -13.14 -42.61
N ILE A 262 -5.86 -12.49 -41.70
CA ILE A 262 -6.86 -13.15 -40.86
C ILE A 262 -8.14 -13.25 -41.71
N ASP A 263 -8.66 -14.47 -41.86
CA ASP A 263 -9.88 -14.72 -42.62
C ASP A 263 -11.07 -13.99 -41.98
N ASN A 264 -11.74 -13.13 -42.74
CA ASN A 264 -12.87 -12.34 -42.26
C ASN A 264 -13.99 -13.21 -41.67
N LYS A 265 -14.12 -14.47 -42.11
CA LYS A 265 -15.05 -15.44 -41.50
C LYS A 265 -14.65 -15.83 -40.09
N GLN A 266 -13.37 -16.08 -39.84
CA GLN A 266 -12.87 -16.39 -38.49
C GLN A 266 -13.00 -15.17 -37.57
N LEU A 267 -12.79 -13.96 -38.10
CA LEU A 267 -12.96 -12.71 -37.36
C LEU A 267 -14.42 -12.47 -36.98
N LEU A 268 -15.36 -12.80 -37.87
CA LEU A 268 -16.81 -12.76 -37.62
C LEU A 268 -17.26 -13.82 -36.60
N GLU A 269 -16.69 -15.03 -36.64
CA GLU A 269 -17.00 -16.12 -35.71
C GLU A 269 -16.43 -15.86 -34.29
N ILE A 270 -15.24 -15.26 -34.21
CA ILE A 270 -14.67 -14.74 -32.95
C ILE A 270 -15.49 -13.55 -32.43
N ALA A 271 -16.01 -12.68 -33.31
CA ALA A 271 -16.90 -11.59 -32.90
C ALA A 271 -18.27 -12.10 -32.42
N ALA A 272 -18.81 -13.13 -33.05
CA ALA A 272 -20.08 -13.75 -32.67
C ALA A 272 -19.99 -14.50 -31.33
N SER A 273 -18.90 -15.21 -31.07
CA SER A 273 -18.64 -15.89 -29.78
C SER A 273 -18.33 -14.91 -28.63
N ARG A 274 -17.89 -13.68 -28.94
CA ARG A 274 -17.70 -12.60 -27.94
C ARG A 274 -19.01 -11.96 -27.47
N TYR A 275 -20.09 -12.09 -28.24
CA TYR A 275 -21.42 -11.58 -27.90
C TYR A 275 -22.41 -12.72 -27.65
N HIS A 276 -22.08 -13.64 -26.73
CA HIS A 276 -23.15 -14.27 -25.98
C HIS A 276 -23.78 -13.21 -25.08
N ALA A 277 -25.05 -12.89 -25.30
CA ALA A 277 -25.83 -12.11 -24.34
C ALA A 277 -25.60 -12.72 -22.95
N LYS A 278 -25.07 -11.93 -22.00
CA LYS A 278 -24.81 -12.37 -20.62
C LYS A 278 -26.05 -13.15 -20.16
N ARG A 279 -25.90 -14.46 -19.95
CA ARG A 279 -26.98 -15.27 -19.39
C ARG A 279 -27.38 -14.59 -18.08
N ARG A 280 -28.66 -14.28 -17.91
CA ARG A 280 -29.15 -13.75 -16.63
C ARG A 280 -28.79 -14.74 -15.54
N ALA A 281 -28.21 -14.26 -14.44
CA ALA A 281 -27.84 -15.09 -13.31
C ALA A 281 -29.07 -15.88 -12.84
N THR A 282 -28.88 -17.19 -12.66
CA THR A 282 -29.91 -18.06 -12.10
C THR A 282 -29.89 -17.98 -10.58
N GLY A 283 -30.97 -18.40 -9.91
CA GLY A 283 -31.00 -18.41 -8.43
C GLY A 283 -29.83 -19.19 -7.83
N SER A 284 -29.39 -20.27 -8.48
CA SER A 284 -28.21 -21.04 -8.08
C SER A 284 -26.90 -20.27 -8.23
N ASP A 285 -26.78 -19.36 -9.21
CA ASP A 285 -25.60 -18.51 -9.37
C ASP A 285 -25.54 -17.45 -8.25
N MET A 286 -26.72 -17.00 -7.78
CA MET A 286 -26.84 -15.99 -6.72
C MET A 286 -26.67 -16.57 -5.30
N LEU A 287 -26.74 -17.90 -5.11
CA LEU A 287 -26.46 -18.52 -3.80
C LEU A 287 -25.02 -18.24 -3.36
N CYS A 288 -24.07 -18.28 -4.31
CA CYS A 288 -22.68 -17.91 -4.06
C CYS A 288 -22.56 -16.45 -3.56
N GLU A 289 -23.36 -15.53 -4.11
CA GLU A 289 -23.38 -14.14 -3.66
C GLU A 289 -23.94 -13.98 -2.24
N ILE A 290 -24.97 -14.75 -1.89
CA ILE A 290 -25.54 -14.75 -0.53
C ILE A 290 -24.53 -15.30 0.48
N GLU A 291 -23.82 -16.39 0.14
CA GLU A 291 -22.75 -16.95 0.96
C GLU A 291 -21.61 -15.94 1.16
N VAL A 292 -21.16 -15.29 0.08
CA VAL A 292 -20.12 -14.25 0.12
C VAL A 292 -20.56 -13.05 0.95
N ALA A 293 -21.83 -12.62 0.85
CA ALA A 293 -22.36 -11.53 1.67
C ALA A 293 -22.35 -11.88 3.16
N ALA A 294 -22.73 -13.12 3.52
CA ALA A 294 -22.72 -13.59 4.89
C ALA A 294 -21.29 -13.64 5.48
N ASP A 295 -20.31 -14.10 4.71
CA ASP A 295 -18.92 -14.15 5.17
C ASP A 295 -18.30 -12.74 5.28
N ASN A 296 -18.65 -11.82 4.38
CA ASN A 296 -18.23 -10.42 4.48
C ASN A 296 -18.79 -9.74 5.74
N LEU A 297 -20.04 -10.02 6.09
CA LEU A 297 -20.64 -9.52 7.32
C LEU A 297 -19.84 -9.97 8.54
N LYS A 298 -19.53 -11.26 8.64
CA LYS A 298 -18.73 -11.83 9.74
C LYS A 298 -17.35 -11.17 9.79
N GLN A 299 -16.65 -11.12 8.66
CA GLN A 299 -15.31 -10.55 8.59
C GLN A 299 -15.29 -9.07 9.00
N ARG A 300 -16.25 -8.27 8.54
CA ARG A 300 -16.35 -6.85 8.89
C ARG A 300 -16.63 -6.66 10.38
N TRP A 301 -17.48 -7.50 10.97
CA TRP A 301 -17.76 -7.44 12.40
C TRP A 301 -16.53 -7.82 13.22
N GLU A 302 -15.85 -8.92 12.89
CA GLU A 302 -14.63 -9.36 13.57
C GLU A 302 -13.51 -8.31 13.50
N GLN A 303 -13.30 -7.70 12.33
CA GLN A 303 -12.34 -6.60 12.19
C GLN A 303 -12.74 -5.39 13.03
N THR A 304 -14.01 -4.99 13.02
CA THR A 304 -14.51 -3.87 13.82
C THR A 304 -14.27 -4.11 15.31
N PHE A 305 -14.57 -5.32 15.77
CA PHE A 305 -14.33 -5.78 17.14
C PHE A 305 -12.85 -5.83 17.52
N GLN A 306 -11.97 -6.15 16.57
CA GLN A 306 -10.53 -6.12 16.78
C GLN A 306 -9.99 -4.69 16.92
N TYR A 307 -10.49 -3.74 16.13
CA TYR A 307 -10.02 -2.36 16.11
C TYR A 307 -10.63 -1.47 17.21
N TYR A 308 -11.82 -1.82 17.67
CA TYR A 308 -12.59 -1.03 18.64
C TYR A 308 -13.02 -1.92 19.82
N PRO A 309 -12.09 -2.26 20.74
CA PRO A 309 -12.39 -3.12 21.88
C PRO A 309 -13.38 -2.48 22.87
N ASP A 310 -13.52 -1.16 22.82
CA ASP A 310 -14.50 -0.39 23.59
C ASP A 310 -15.95 -0.75 23.26
N LEU A 311 -16.19 -1.38 22.11
CA LEU A 311 -17.49 -1.97 21.77
C LEU A 311 -17.92 -3.08 22.74
N PHE A 312 -16.98 -3.72 23.45
CA PHE A 312 -17.27 -4.73 24.46
C PHE A 312 -17.07 -4.26 25.90
N THR A 313 -16.27 -3.21 26.12
CA THR A 313 -15.98 -2.71 27.47
C THR A 313 -16.95 -1.62 27.91
N GLU A 314 -17.35 -0.72 27.01
CA GLU A 314 -18.27 0.37 27.35
C GLU A 314 -19.73 -0.11 27.34
N PRO A 315 -20.51 0.16 28.39
CA PRO A 315 -21.86 -0.39 28.55
C PRO A 315 -22.83 0.11 27.48
N ASP A 316 -22.72 1.38 27.07
CA ASP A 316 -23.58 1.98 26.05
C ASP A 316 -23.30 1.40 24.66
N ASN A 317 -22.03 1.24 24.31
CA ASN A 317 -21.61 0.62 23.05
C ASN A 317 -22.04 -0.84 22.98
N ARG A 318 -21.87 -1.60 24.07
CA ARG A 318 -22.30 -3.00 24.16
C ARG A 318 -23.81 -3.13 23.98
N ALA A 319 -24.60 -2.23 24.57
CA ALA A 319 -26.04 -2.20 24.39
C ALA A 319 -26.44 -1.87 22.93
N ALA A 320 -25.71 -0.97 22.28
CA ALA A 320 -25.92 -0.64 20.87
C ALA A 320 -25.60 -1.84 19.96
N VAL A 321 -24.45 -2.50 20.16
CA VAL A 321 -24.07 -3.72 19.41
C VAL A 321 -25.11 -4.82 19.59
N ALA A 322 -25.60 -5.06 20.81
CA ALA A 322 -26.64 -6.05 21.07
C ALA A 322 -27.94 -5.75 20.32
N LYS A 323 -28.36 -4.48 20.25
CA LYS A 323 -29.55 -4.07 19.47
C LYS A 323 -29.36 -4.32 17.97
N ILE A 324 -28.18 -3.99 17.44
CA ILE A 324 -27.86 -4.22 16.02
C ILE A 324 -27.88 -5.72 15.71
N ALA A 325 -27.27 -6.54 16.56
CA ALA A 325 -27.27 -7.99 16.42
C ALA A 325 -28.69 -8.57 16.48
N GLN A 326 -29.53 -8.08 17.39
CA GLN A 326 -30.93 -8.51 17.47
C GLN A 326 -31.72 -8.16 16.20
N SER A 327 -31.59 -6.93 15.71
CA SER A 327 -32.24 -6.52 14.45
C SER A 327 -31.81 -7.38 13.26
N LEU A 328 -30.54 -7.79 13.21
CA LEU A 328 -30.04 -8.69 12.17
C LEU A 328 -30.62 -10.11 12.32
N MET A 329 -30.67 -10.64 13.54
CA MET A 329 -31.27 -11.95 13.80
C MET A 329 -32.76 -11.97 13.43
N ASP A 330 -33.49 -10.91 13.75
CA ASP A 330 -34.91 -10.78 13.40
C ASP A 330 -35.10 -10.77 11.87
N TYR A 331 -34.27 -10.03 11.13
CA TYR A 331 -34.28 -10.05 9.67
C TYR A 331 -33.96 -11.43 9.08
N LEU A 332 -32.95 -12.12 9.61
CA LEU A 332 -32.60 -13.46 9.13
C LEU A 332 -33.74 -14.46 9.35
N LYS A 333 -34.47 -14.31 10.46
CA LYS A 333 -35.67 -15.11 10.74
C LYS A 333 -36.80 -14.81 9.75
N GLU A 334 -37.03 -13.54 9.42
CA GLU A 334 -38.00 -13.17 8.36
C GLU A 334 -37.61 -13.75 7.00
N VAL A 335 -36.32 -13.84 6.70
CA VAL A 335 -35.83 -14.46 5.46
C VAL A 335 -36.07 -15.98 5.49
N GLU A 336 -35.79 -16.64 6.62
CA GLU A 336 -36.04 -18.07 6.82
C GLU A 336 -37.53 -18.41 6.60
N GLU A 337 -38.43 -17.65 7.23
CA GLU A 337 -39.90 -17.76 7.09
C GLU A 337 -40.39 -17.54 5.64
N ARG A 338 -39.62 -16.84 4.80
CA ARG A 338 -39.92 -16.62 3.38
C ARG A 338 -39.37 -17.72 2.45
N THR A 339 -38.47 -18.55 2.96
CA THR A 339 -37.81 -19.63 2.21
C THR A 339 -38.34 -21.02 2.56
N GLU A 340 -39.08 -21.15 3.66
CA GLU A 340 -40.00 -22.27 3.96
C GLU A 340 -41.30 -22.18 3.15
#